data_AF-A0AAD4F5K5-F1
#
_entry.id   AF-A0AAD4F5K5-F1
#
_cell.length_a   1.000
_cell.length_b   1.000
_cell.length_c   1.000
_cell.angle_alpha   90.00
_cell.angle_beta   90.00
_cell.angle_gamma   90.00
#
_symmetry.space_group_name_H-M   'P 1'
#
loop_
_entity.id
_entity.type
_entity.pdbx_description
1 polymer ?
#
loop_
_entity_poly.entity_id
_entity_poly.type
_entity_poly.pdbx_seq_one_letter_code
_entity_poly.pdbx_strand_id
1 'polypeptide(L)'
;MLALTFFASAALLAQGALSEGIHLLNCYSMTGTPWPHTAISLVAYCANDADCSKTSYFLPSSDVCIMSNTTDATFHQWADGTDQSCTFPSSGVTFSWNIPTTIGWDPVYSPAGTGSNGYRSFDGFKDDGTQGAVFDFHSCSKRYYYI
;
A
#
# COMPACT_ATOMS: atom_id res chain seq x y z
N MET A 1 -13.07 49.05 -14.75
CA MET A 1 -13.86 47.80 -14.80
C MET A 1 -13.06 46.72 -14.09
N LEU A 2 -13.58 46.25 -12.97
CA LEU A 2 -13.01 45.20 -12.12
C LEU A 2 -13.54 43.86 -12.67
N ALA A 3 -12.68 42.93 -13.07
CA ALA A 3 -13.07 41.56 -13.32
C ALA A 3 -12.33 40.66 -12.33
N LEU A 4 -13.11 40.13 -11.38
CA LEU A 4 -12.70 39.19 -10.36
C LEU A 4 -13.06 37.78 -10.83
N THR A 5 -12.19 36.81 -10.48
CA THR A 5 -12.45 35.35 -10.32
C THR A 5 -12.73 34.54 -11.60
N PHE A 6 -12.17 33.34 -11.79
CA PHE A 6 -12.41 32.14 -10.98
C PHE A 6 -11.22 31.15 -10.92
N PHE A 7 -11.21 30.41 -9.81
CA PHE A 7 -10.37 29.31 -9.37
C PHE A 7 -10.04 28.24 -10.43
N ALA A 8 -8.76 27.95 -10.64
CA ALA A 8 -8.30 26.69 -11.22
C ALA A 8 -8.05 25.68 -10.10
N SER A 9 -9.12 25.22 -9.44
CA SER A 9 -9.06 24.14 -8.44
C SER A 9 -10.00 23.01 -8.85
N ALA A 10 -9.61 22.21 -9.85
CA ALA A 10 -10.32 20.96 -10.20
C ALA A 10 -9.51 19.91 -11.00
N ALA A 11 -8.24 20.17 -11.38
CA ALA A 11 -7.49 19.24 -12.23
C ALA A 11 -6.54 18.27 -11.49
N LEU A 12 -6.44 18.35 -10.16
CA LEU A 12 -5.53 17.48 -9.38
C LEU A 12 -6.18 16.18 -8.89
N LEU A 13 -7.52 16.03 -8.98
CA LEU A 13 -8.22 14.84 -8.47
C LEU A 13 -8.55 13.79 -9.54
N ALA A 14 -8.20 14.03 -10.80
CA ALA A 14 -8.58 13.15 -11.93
C ALA A 14 -7.40 12.44 -12.62
N GLN A 15 -6.17 12.59 -12.13
CA GLN A 15 -4.98 11.93 -12.71
C GLN A 15 -4.69 10.55 -12.10
N GLY A 16 -5.39 10.13 -11.04
CA GLY A 16 -5.08 8.89 -10.30
C GLY A 16 -5.79 7.61 -10.74
N ALA A 17 -6.52 7.60 -11.85
CA ALA A 17 -7.43 6.49 -12.16
C ALA A 17 -6.88 5.41 -13.11
N LEU A 18 -5.63 5.50 -13.57
CA LEU A 18 -5.02 4.54 -14.51
C LEU A 18 -3.55 4.20 -14.21
N SER A 19 -3.00 4.65 -13.07
CA SER A 19 -1.65 4.25 -12.67
C SER A 19 -1.71 2.96 -11.88
N GLU A 20 -0.73 2.11 -12.10
CA GLU A 20 -0.50 0.92 -11.30
C GLU A 20 0.24 1.29 -10.01
N GLY A 21 -0.10 0.61 -8.91
CA GLY A 21 0.43 0.90 -7.58
C GLY A 21 0.92 -0.35 -6.86
N ILE A 22 1.91 -0.17 -5.99
CA ILE A 22 2.34 -1.17 -5.01
C ILE A 22 1.98 -0.67 -3.61
N HIS A 23 1.32 -1.51 -2.81
CA HIS A 23 0.82 -1.13 -1.48
C HIS A 23 1.36 -2.07 -0.41
N LEU A 24 1.87 -1.47 0.67
CA LEU A 24 2.35 -2.17 1.85
C LEU A 24 1.20 -2.15 2.86
N LEU A 25 0.60 -3.31 3.08
CA LEU A 25 -0.65 -3.47 3.81
C LEU A 25 -0.46 -4.23 5.10
N ASN A 26 -1.16 -3.78 6.14
CA ASN A 26 -1.38 -4.55 7.36
C ASN A 26 -2.83 -5.01 7.41
N CYS A 27 -3.04 -6.31 7.53
CA CYS A 27 -4.35 -6.93 7.44
C CYS A 27 -4.70 -7.63 8.75
N TYR A 28 -5.89 -7.31 9.26
CA TYR A 28 -6.46 -7.98 10.43
C TYR A 28 -7.56 -8.92 9.98
N SER A 29 -7.65 -10.07 10.66
CA SER A 29 -8.77 -10.99 10.46
C SER A 29 -10.11 -10.27 10.70
N MET A 30 -11.06 -10.48 9.79
CA MET A 30 -12.41 -9.92 9.93
C MET A 30 -13.14 -10.55 11.12
N THR A 31 -14.02 -9.77 11.75
CA THR A 31 -14.83 -10.24 12.88
C THR A 31 -15.75 -11.39 12.47
N GLY A 32 -15.90 -12.41 13.33
CA GLY A 32 -16.74 -13.57 13.07
C GLY A 32 -16.07 -14.73 12.32
N THR A 33 -14.77 -14.63 12.05
CA THR A 33 -13.98 -15.74 11.51
C THR A 33 -13.59 -16.72 12.64
N PRO A 34 -13.68 -18.05 12.43
CA PRO A 34 -13.39 -19.05 13.46
C PRO A 34 -11.88 -19.27 13.72
N TRP A 35 -11.02 -18.54 13.00
CA TRP A 35 -9.57 -18.71 13.01
C TRP A 35 -8.91 -17.82 14.07
N PRO A 36 -7.73 -18.18 14.60
CA PRO A 36 -6.99 -17.30 15.50
C PRO A 36 -6.81 -15.92 14.86
N HIS A 37 -6.87 -14.86 15.67
CA HIS A 37 -6.63 -13.49 15.22
C HIS A 37 -5.24 -13.41 14.59
N THR A 38 -5.20 -13.46 13.26
CA THR A 38 -3.97 -13.42 12.50
C THR A 38 -3.72 -12.01 12.01
N ALA A 39 -2.48 -11.55 12.18
CA ALA A 39 -1.96 -10.35 11.54
C ALA A 39 -1.17 -10.79 10.31
N ILE A 40 -1.54 -10.25 9.16
CA ILE A 40 -0.82 -10.47 7.90
C ILE A 40 -0.26 -9.13 7.45
N SER A 41 1.03 -9.12 7.12
CA SER A 41 1.66 -8.00 6.43
C SER A 41 1.94 -8.45 5.00
N LEU A 42 1.49 -7.69 4.02
CA LEU A 42 1.62 -8.07 2.63
C LEU A 42 1.94 -6.88 1.73
N VAL A 43 2.62 -7.18 0.63
CA VAL A 43 2.83 -6.27 -0.50
C VAL A 43 1.83 -6.65 -1.57
N ALA A 44 1.02 -5.70 -2.00
CA ALA A 44 -0.01 -5.88 -3.01
C ALA A 44 0.31 -5.07 -4.25
N TYR A 45 0.17 -5.69 -5.42
CA TYR A 45 0.14 -5.01 -6.71
C TYR A 45 -1.30 -4.73 -7.11
N CYS A 46 -1.55 -3.51 -7.58
CA CYS A 46 -2.81 -3.12 -8.19
C CYS A 46 -2.54 -2.52 -9.56
N ALA A 47 -3.04 -3.16 -10.62
CA ALA A 47 -2.97 -2.61 -11.98
C ALA A 47 -3.69 -1.25 -12.10
N ASN A 48 -4.70 -1.04 -11.25
CA ASN A 48 -5.31 0.25 -10.99
C ASN A 48 -5.15 0.58 -9.49
N ASP A 49 -4.27 1.52 -9.16
CA ASP A 49 -3.94 1.95 -7.79
C ASP A 49 -5.19 2.19 -6.92
N ALA A 50 -6.24 2.77 -7.52
CA ALA A 50 -7.48 3.06 -6.82
C ALA A 50 -8.18 1.81 -6.26
N ASP A 51 -7.95 0.62 -6.83
CA ASP A 51 -8.55 -0.62 -6.35
C ASP A 51 -7.98 -1.05 -4.99
N CYS A 52 -6.70 -0.84 -4.75
CA CYS A 52 -6.05 -1.14 -3.47
C CYS A 52 -6.50 -0.21 -2.32
N SER A 53 -7.32 0.80 -2.60
CA SER A 53 -7.93 1.69 -1.61
C SER A 53 -9.41 1.38 -1.36
N LYS A 54 -9.96 0.30 -1.92
CA LYS A 54 -11.37 -0.08 -1.77
C LYS A 54 -11.52 -1.34 -0.93
N THR A 55 -12.26 -1.24 0.17
CA THR A 55 -12.58 -2.41 1.02
C THR A 55 -13.52 -3.42 0.34
N SER A 56 -14.08 -3.07 -0.82
CA SER A 56 -14.82 -3.99 -1.68
C SER A 56 -13.95 -4.74 -2.69
N TYR A 57 -12.66 -4.37 -2.81
CA TYR A 57 -11.73 -5.02 -3.72
C TYR A 57 -11.04 -6.19 -3.02
N PHE A 58 -11.13 -7.37 -3.63
CA PHE A 58 -10.47 -8.58 -3.18
C PHE A 58 -9.18 -8.76 -3.97
N LEU A 59 -8.05 -8.69 -3.27
CA LEU A 59 -6.73 -8.88 -3.83
C LEU A 59 -6.59 -10.33 -4.36
N PRO A 60 -6.26 -10.52 -5.64
CA PRO A 60 -5.96 -11.83 -6.15
C PRO A 60 -4.62 -12.31 -5.56
N SER A 61 -4.54 -13.59 -5.19
CA SER A 61 -3.32 -14.16 -4.59
C SER A 61 -2.10 -14.12 -5.51
N SER A 62 -2.29 -13.97 -6.82
CA SER A 62 -1.21 -13.77 -7.79
C SER A 62 -0.47 -12.44 -7.62
N ASP A 63 -1.17 -11.44 -7.10
CA ASP A 63 -0.71 -10.04 -7.02
C ASP A 63 -0.38 -9.67 -5.57
N VAL A 64 -0.20 -10.67 -4.71
CA VAL A 64 0.11 -10.53 -3.30
C VAL A 64 1.40 -11.26 -2.98
N CYS A 65 2.28 -10.59 -2.26
CA CYS A 65 3.45 -11.19 -1.64
C CYS A 65 3.35 -11.01 -0.12
N ILE A 66 3.37 -12.11 0.62
CA ILE A 66 3.20 -12.10 2.08
C ILE A 66 4.56 -11.88 2.74
N MET A 67 4.69 -10.79 3.48
CA MET A 67 5.89 -10.45 4.27
C MET A 67 5.89 -11.15 5.63
N SER A 68 4.74 -11.17 6.29
CA SER A 68 4.58 -11.88 7.57
C SER A 68 3.15 -12.36 7.75
N ASN A 69 2.99 -13.46 8.49
CA ASN A 69 1.71 -13.99 8.92
C ASN A 69 1.88 -14.57 10.32
N THR A 70 1.28 -13.92 11.32
CA THR A 70 1.48 -14.27 12.73
C THR A 70 0.14 -14.38 13.47
N THR A 71 0.12 -15.15 14.55
CA THR A 71 -1.06 -15.32 15.42
C THR A 71 -1.03 -14.43 16.66
N ASP A 72 0.04 -13.66 16.86
CA ASP A 72 0.27 -12.78 18.01
C ASP A 72 -0.12 -11.32 17.72
N ALA A 73 -0.76 -11.06 16.58
CA ALA A 73 -1.14 -9.74 16.09
C ALA A 73 0.04 -8.78 15.80
N THR A 74 1.26 -9.31 15.61
CA THR A 74 2.44 -8.52 15.26
C THR A 74 2.56 -8.32 13.75
N PHE A 75 2.70 -7.07 13.30
CA PHE A 75 2.96 -6.76 11.89
C PHE A 75 4.46 -6.61 11.57
N HIS A 76 4.77 -6.73 10.28
CA HIS A 76 6.07 -6.44 9.72
C HIS A 76 6.46 -4.97 9.94
N GLN A 77 7.74 -4.75 10.23
CA GLN A 77 8.29 -3.41 10.38
C GLN A 77 8.68 -2.85 9.01
N TRP A 78 7.80 -2.05 8.41
CA TRP A 78 8.02 -1.45 7.10
C TRP A 78 9.13 -0.38 7.09
N ALA A 79 9.19 0.46 8.13
CA ALA A 79 10.18 1.53 8.26
C ALA A 79 11.31 1.10 9.21
N ASP A 80 12.35 0.49 8.67
CA ASP A 80 13.55 0.07 9.43
C ASP A 80 14.86 0.69 8.89
N GLY A 81 14.78 1.48 7.80
CA GLY A 81 15.92 2.13 7.16
C GLY A 81 16.79 1.18 6.32
N THR A 82 16.38 -0.07 6.14
CA THR A 82 17.11 -1.06 5.34
C THR A 82 16.39 -1.39 4.04
N ASP A 83 17.13 -1.94 3.09
CA ASP A 83 16.57 -2.41 1.83
C ASP A 83 15.76 -3.68 2.09
N GLN A 84 14.47 -3.63 1.73
CA GLN A 84 13.52 -4.71 1.86
C GLN A 84 13.00 -5.11 0.48
N SER A 85 12.52 -6.33 0.35
CA SER A 85 11.94 -6.81 -0.90
C SER A 85 10.93 -7.92 -0.70
N CYS A 86 10.06 -8.10 -1.69
CA CYS A 86 9.06 -9.16 -1.73
C CYS A 86 8.90 -9.69 -3.16
N THR A 87 8.89 -11.01 -3.34
CA THR A 87 8.71 -11.66 -4.65
C THR A 87 7.31 -12.20 -4.82
N PHE A 88 6.59 -11.69 -5.82
CA PHE A 88 5.24 -12.15 -6.15
C PHE A 88 5.30 -13.60 -6.67
N PRO A 89 4.62 -14.56 -6.01
CA PRO A 89 4.82 -15.99 -6.26
C PRO A 89 4.38 -16.43 -7.66
N SER A 90 3.38 -15.75 -8.25
CA SER A 90 2.85 -16.13 -9.57
C SER A 90 3.67 -15.61 -10.75
N SER A 91 4.24 -14.40 -10.62
CA SER A 91 5.03 -13.78 -11.70
C SER A 91 6.54 -13.94 -11.55
N GLY A 92 7.02 -14.23 -10.33
CA GLY A 92 8.44 -14.22 -10.00
C GLY A 92 9.07 -12.82 -9.95
N VAL A 93 8.28 -11.77 -10.11
CA VAL A 93 8.76 -10.38 -10.03
C VAL A 93 9.06 -10.03 -8.57
N THR A 94 10.23 -9.47 -8.32
CA THR A 94 10.62 -8.93 -7.01
C THR A 94 10.42 -7.42 -7.01
N PHE A 95 9.70 -6.91 -6.02
CA PHE A 95 9.66 -5.48 -5.72
C PHE A 95 10.54 -5.20 -4.50
N SER A 96 11.38 -4.18 -4.59
CA SER A 96 12.31 -3.75 -3.55
C SER A 96 12.08 -2.29 -3.18
N TRP A 97 12.28 -1.95 -1.91
CA TRP A 97 12.11 -0.59 -1.39
C TRP A 97 13.04 -0.33 -0.20
N ASN A 98 13.17 0.94 0.17
CA ASN A 98 13.81 1.39 1.40
C ASN A 98 12.95 2.49 2.03
N ILE A 99 12.50 2.30 3.27
CA ILE A 99 11.74 3.31 4.01
C ILE A 99 12.57 3.78 5.22
N PRO A 100 12.94 5.06 5.30
CA PRO A 100 13.70 5.61 6.42
C PRO A 100 12.95 5.45 7.75
N THR A 101 13.67 5.16 8.83
CA THR A 101 13.08 5.08 10.19
C THR A 101 12.47 6.39 10.66
N THR A 102 12.91 7.52 10.10
CA THR A 102 12.42 8.87 10.46
C THR A 102 10.98 9.14 10.00
N ILE A 103 10.47 8.40 9.01
CA ILE A 103 9.14 8.61 8.39
C ILE A 103 7.97 8.49 9.40
N GLY A 104 8.20 7.83 10.54
CA GLY A 104 7.19 7.64 11.58
C GLY A 104 6.60 8.97 12.08
N TRP A 105 7.42 10.02 12.09
CA TRP A 105 7.06 11.35 12.58
C TRP A 105 6.52 12.30 11.52
N ASP A 106 6.69 11.94 10.24
CA ASP A 106 6.30 12.80 9.15
C ASP A 106 4.77 12.80 8.96
N PRO A 107 4.20 13.86 8.37
CA PRO A 107 2.79 13.88 7.99
C PRO A 107 2.38 12.68 7.11
N VAL A 108 1.09 12.36 7.13
CA VAL A 108 0.52 11.44 6.13
C VAL A 108 0.78 12.01 4.73
N TYR A 109 1.00 11.12 3.75
CA TYR A 109 1.35 11.46 2.36
C TYR A 109 2.73 12.10 2.16
N SER A 110 3.59 12.10 3.20
CA SER A 110 4.99 12.48 3.03
C SER A 110 5.77 11.42 2.22
N PRO A 111 6.78 11.84 1.44
CA PRO A 111 7.65 10.92 0.70
C PRO A 111 8.36 9.93 1.64
N ALA A 112 8.26 8.64 1.33
CA ALA A 112 8.75 7.52 2.15
C ALA A 112 9.90 6.74 1.47
N GLY A 113 10.58 7.36 0.50
CA GLY A 113 11.66 6.74 -0.27
C GLY A 113 11.22 6.35 -1.68
N THR A 114 11.99 5.46 -2.32
CA THR A 114 11.67 4.94 -3.66
C THR A 114 11.59 3.42 -3.62
N GLY A 115 10.86 2.85 -4.58
CA GLY A 115 10.77 1.40 -4.79
C GLY A 115 10.98 1.04 -6.26
N SER A 116 11.32 -0.22 -6.54
CA SER A 116 11.58 -0.68 -7.90
C SER A 116 11.37 -2.19 -8.05
N ASN A 117 11.00 -2.63 -9.26
CA ASN A 117 10.99 -4.03 -9.65
C ASN A 117 12.10 -4.40 -10.64
N GLY A 118 13.13 -3.55 -10.77
CA GLY A 118 14.22 -3.70 -11.73
C GLY A 118 13.89 -3.28 -13.17
N TYR A 119 12.61 -3.14 -13.52
CA TYR A 119 12.16 -2.61 -14.82
C TYR A 119 11.78 -1.13 -14.73
N ARG A 120 11.14 -0.71 -13.63
CA ARG A 120 10.79 0.68 -13.37
C ARG A 120 10.97 1.05 -11.89
N SER A 121 10.95 2.34 -11.62
CA SER A 121 10.98 2.92 -10.28
C SER A 121 9.67 3.61 -9.96
N PHE A 122 9.41 3.78 -8.67
CA PHE A 122 8.20 4.34 -8.11
C PHE A 122 8.55 5.26 -6.96
N ASP A 123 7.75 6.31 -6.77
CA ASP A 123 7.86 7.19 -5.63
C ASP A 123 7.01 6.64 -4.48
N GLY A 124 7.63 6.46 -3.32
CA GLY A 124 6.99 5.93 -2.13
C GLY A 124 6.40 7.02 -1.26
N PHE A 125 5.25 6.76 -0.64
CA PHE A 125 4.56 7.69 0.24
C PHE A 125 3.98 6.98 1.46
N LYS A 126 3.93 7.71 2.58
CA LYS A 126 3.22 7.29 3.80
C LYS A 126 1.70 7.40 3.58
N ASP A 127 0.95 6.38 4.00
CA ASP A 127 -0.51 6.40 3.94
C ASP A 127 -1.13 6.80 5.30
N ASP A 128 -2.43 7.06 5.34
CA ASP A 128 -3.15 7.44 6.56
C ASP A 128 -3.70 6.25 7.35
N GLY A 129 -3.61 5.04 6.80
CA GLY A 129 -4.04 3.82 7.50
C GLY A 129 -5.54 3.57 7.48
N THR A 130 -6.33 4.39 6.78
CA THR A 130 -7.80 4.33 6.86
C THR A 130 -8.43 3.49 5.76
N GLN A 131 -7.76 3.34 4.61
CA GLN A 131 -8.30 2.65 3.44
C GLN A 131 -7.33 1.57 2.95
N GLY A 132 -7.88 0.45 2.51
CA GLY A 132 -7.14 -0.66 1.95
C GLY A 132 -8.08 -1.64 1.25
N ALA A 133 -7.54 -2.80 0.89
CA ALA A 133 -8.29 -3.86 0.22
C ALA A 133 -8.63 -5.02 1.17
N VAL A 134 -9.21 -6.08 0.63
CA VAL A 134 -9.44 -7.34 1.31
C VAL A 134 -8.51 -8.40 0.73
N PHE A 135 -7.93 -9.23 1.60
CA PHE A 135 -7.21 -10.42 1.19
C PHE A 135 -7.70 -11.61 2.02
N ASP A 136 -8.20 -12.64 1.35
CA ASP A 136 -8.81 -13.81 1.98
C ASP A 136 -9.89 -13.41 3.01
N PHE A 137 -9.70 -13.71 4.29
CA PHE A 137 -10.61 -13.35 5.39
C PHE A 137 -10.13 -12.13 6.19
N HIS A 138 -9.27 -11.28 5.61
CA HIS A 138 -8.64 -10.15 6.28
C HIS A 138 -8.99 -8.82 5.64
N SER A 139 -9.32 -7.84 6.48
CA SER A 139 -9.44 -6.44 6.06
C SER A 139 -8.09 -5.76 6.21
N CYS A 140 -7.63 -5.10 5.16
CA CYS A 140 -6.32 -4.47 5.12
C CYS A 140 -6.39 -2.96 5.25
N SER A 141 -5.37 -2.38 5.88
CA SER A 141 -5.09 -0.95 5.93
C SER A 141 -3.76 -0.68 5.24
N LYS A 142 -3.72 0.30 4.34
CA LYS A 142 -2.47 0.77 3.74
C LYS A 142 -1.56 1.43 4.77
N ARG A 143 -0.27 1.13 4.73
CA ARG A 143 0.76 1.81 5.54
C ARG A 143 1.61 2.71 4.67
N TYR A 144 1.96 2.21 3.48
CA TYR A 144 2.71 2.93 2.47
C TYR A 144 2.21 2.51 1.08
N TYR A 145 2.41 3.36 0.10
CA TYR A 145 2.13 3.07 -1.30
C TYR A 145 3.23 3.63 -2.21
N TYR A 146 3.38 3.03 -3.39
CA TYR A 146 4.36 3.37 -4.40
C TYR A 146 3.67 3.48 -5.75
N ILE A 147 3.79 4.65 -6.39
CA ILE A 147 3.15 4.99 -7.67
C ILE A 147 4.12 5.67 -8.64
#